data_AF-A0A7S0RJC7-F1
#
_entry.id   AF-A0A7S0RJC7-F1
#
_cell.length_a   1.000
_cell.length_b   1.000
_cell.length_c   1.000
_cell.angle_alpha   90.00
_cell.angle_beta   90.00
_cell.angle_gamma   90.00
#
_symmetry.space_group_name_H-M   'P 1'
#
loop_
_entity.id
_entity.type
_entity.pdbx_description
1 polymer ?
#
loop_
_entity_poly.entity_id
_entity_poly.type
_entity_poly.pdbx_seq_one_letter_code
_entity_poly.pdbx_strand_id
1 'polypeptide(L)'
;HMYHAAVGAAKGMARFTPNCNTELCALEGAVVAAEQGDPGMSAAAPSAAAAAYEVHVTTLDDFFSATLRAGSSGPGHRRWAARRARGELPRVTLLKIDAEGFDPDVLAGAQRVLTHHLADFLLFEYHGKGAWAHTKLGDVVRGLEMIGYACFLDGWPHVFKLGAGCWDDKYQFRDWSNVVCGRAGHATEALLDSMSFQHAYRTGRLPPPPPQAPPKPPSPPAWGLGLWGDGANCGAM
;
A
#
# COMPACT_ATOMS: atom_id res chain seq x y z
N HIS A 1 13.80 -12.74 3.44
CA HIS A 1 14.25 -12.92 2.04
C HIS A 1 13.62 -11.82 1.22
N MET A 2 14.41 -11.08 0.46
CA MET A 2 13.90 -10.12 -0.52
C MET A 2 13.66 -10.88 -1.82
N TYR A 3 12.51 -10.67 -2.44
CA TYR A 3 12.20 -11.19 -3.76
C TYR A 3 12.12 -10.00 -4.71
N HIS A 4 12.74 -10.13 -5.87
CA HIS A 4 12.66 -9.13 -6.93
C HIS A 4 11.66 -9.63 -7.98
N ALA A 5 10.50 -8.99 -8.06
CA ALA A 5 9.51 -9.24 -9.09
C ALA A 5 8.79 -7.94 -9.41
N ALA A 6 8.51 -7.71 -10.70
CA ALA A 6 7.59 -6.66 -11.11
C ALA A 6 6.16 -7.18 -10.90
N VAL A 7 5.45 -6.57 -9.95
CA VAL A 7 4.07 -6.92 -9.62
C VAL A 7 3.12 -5.77 -9.89
N GLY A 8 1.90 -6.06 -10.31
CA GLY A 8 0.86 -5.06 -10.56
C GLY A 8 -0.54 -5.69 -10.63
N ALA A 9 -1.50 -4.93 -11.15
CA ALA A 9 -2.92 -5.36 -11.21
C ALA A 9 -3.16 -6.50 -12.21
N ALA A 10 -2.30 -6.67 -13.22
CA ALA A 10 -2.45 -7.65 -14.28
C ALA A 10 -1.09 -8.22 -14.73
N LYS A 11 -1.15 -9.33 -15.48
CA LYS A 11 0.03 -9.91 -16.13
C LYS A 11 0.29 -9.24 -17.48
N GLY A 12 1.56 -9.15 -17.87
CA GLY A 12 1.92 -8.71 -19.21
C GLY A 12 3.38 -8.31 -19.32
N MET A 13 3.70 -7.60 -20.40
CA MET A 13 4.99 -6.94 -20.57
C MET A 13 4.81 -5.44 -20.32
N ALA A 14 5.60 -4.88 -19.41
CA ALA A 14 5.75 -3.44 -19.27
C ALA A 14 7.03 -3.01 -19.98
N ARG A 15 6.97 -1.90 -20.71
CA ARG A 15 8.10 -1.35 -21.46
C ARG A 15 8.56 -0.07 -20.79
N PHE A 16 9.86 0.04 -20.56
CA PHE A 16 10.49 1.16 -19.88
C PHE A 16 11.50 1.84 -20.80
N THR A 17 11.55 3.16 -20.76
CA THR A 17 12.59 3.92 -21.45
C THR A 17 13.90 3.85 -20.65
N PRO A 18 15.08 3.98 -21.28
CA PRO A 18 16.36 3.89 -20.55
C PRO A 18 16.62 4.99 -19.54
N ASN A 19 15.89 6.10 -19.62
CA ASN A 19 15.95 7.17 -18.62
C ASN A 19 15.01 6.91 -17.44
N CYS A 20 14.38 5.73 -17.40
CA CYS A 20 13.53 5.33 -16.31
C CYS A 20 14.39 4.97 -15.09
N ASN A 21 14.55 5.92 -14.17
CA ASN A 21 14.90 5.59 -12.80
C ASN A 21 13.61 5.12 -12.10
N THR A 22 13.73 4.00 -11.41
CA THR A 22 12.64 3.13 -10.92
C THR A 22 11.59 3.79 -10.02
N GLU A 23 11.71 5.08 -9.70
CA GLU A 23 10.85 5.76 -8.74
C GLU A 23 9.65 6.47 -9.38
N LEU A 24 9.68 6.92 -10.64
CA LEU A 24 8.60 7.81 -11.14
C LEU A 24 8.27 7.67 -12.61
N CYS A 25 8.66 6.58 -13.23
CA CYS A 25 8.23 6.32 -14.59
C CYS A 25 6.74 6.05 -14.55
N ALA A 26 5.96 7.05 -14.96
CA ALA A 26 4.63 6.77 -15.44
C ALA A 26 4.77 5.62 -16.44
N LEU A 27 3.97 4.57 -16.27
CA LEU A 27 3.74 3.57 -17.30
C LEU A 27 2.99 4.28 -18.45
N GLU A 28 3.65 5.25 -19.09
CA GLU A 28 3.23 6.01 -20.25
C GLU A 28 3.29 5.06 -21.43
N GLY A 29 2.29 4.21 -21.51
CA GLY A 29 2.28 3.08 -22.42
C GLY A 29 1.59 1.96 -21.70
N ALA A 30 0.25 1.99 -21.79
CA ALA A 30 -0.66 0.89 -21.53
C ALA A 30 0.06 -0.46 -21.47
N VAL A 31 -0.22 -1.24 -20.43
CA VAL A 31 -0.12 -2.70 -20.54
C VAL A 31 -0.77 -3.03 -21.88
N VAL A 32 0.05 -3.41 -22.85
CA VAL A 32 -0.43 -3.64 -24.21
C VAL A 32 -1.27 -4.90 -24.07
N ALA A 33 -2.56 -4.73 -23.84
CA ALA A 33 -3.53 -5.79 -23.97
C ALA A 33 -3.30 -6.33 -25.38
N ALA A 34 -2.99 -7.61 -25.48
CA ALA A 34 -2.72 -8.27 -26.74
C ALA A 34 -3.99 -8.25 -27.60
N GLU A 35 -4.24 -7.16 -28.30
CA GLU A 35 -5.32 -7.03 -29.27
C GLU A 35 -4.78 -6.67 -30.66
N GLN A 36 -5.47 -7.25 -31.63
CA GLN A 36 -5.06 -7.41 -33.01
C GLN A 36 -5.23 -6.11 -33.82
N GLY A 37 -4.12 -5.65 -34.40
CA GLY A 37 -3.99 -5.04 -35.72
C GLY A 37 -4.96 -3.93 -36.17
N ASP A 38 -4.44 -2.70 -36.27
CA ASP A 38 -4.89 -1.72 -37.27
C ASP A 38 -3.66 -0.95 -37.84
N PRO A 39 -3.36 -1.02 -39.15
CA PRO A 39 -2.20 -0.38 -39.76
C PRO A 39 -2.60 0.92 -40.47
N GLY A 40 -2.45 2.08 -39.83
CA GLY A 40 -2.93 3.30 -40.49
C GLY A 40 -2.54 4.67 -39.95
N MET A 41 -1.37 4.88 -39.34
CA MET A 41 -0.84 6.25 -39.18
C MET A 41 0.69 6.33 -39.29
N SER A 42 1.16 7.28 -40.12
CA SER A 42 2.57 7.54 -40.44
C SER A 42 3.26 8.31 -39.31
N ALA A 43 4.34 7.73 -38.76
CA ALA A 43 5.15 8.33 -37.70
C ALA A 43 6.40 9.02 -38.25
N ALA A 44 6.69 10.22 -37.75
CA ALA A 44 7.97 10.90 -37.96
C ALA A 44 9.13 10.05 -37.40
N ALA A 45 10.29 10.09 -38.07
CA ALA A 45 11.44 9.27 -37.73
C ALA A 45 11.98 9.59 -36.32
N PRO A 46 12.08 8.59 -35.41
CA PRO A 46 12.58 8.83 -34.06
C PRO A 46 14.10 9.06 -34.07
N SER A 47 14.56 10.16 -33.46
CA SER A 47 15.97 10.36 -33.12
C SER A 47 16.41 9.27 -32.16
N ALA A 48 17.48 8.53 -32.49
CA ALA A 48 18.16 7.50 -31.70
C ALA A 48 17.57 7.25 -30.30
N ALA A 49 16.40 6.62 -30.26
CA ALA A 49 15.72 6.29 -29.02
C ALA A 49 16.55 5.19 -28.36
N ALA A 50 17.12 5.49 -27.19
CA ALA A 50 17.78 4.49 -26.38
C ALA A 50 16.78 3.31 -26.21
N ALA A 51 17.26 2.09 -26.49
CA ALA A 51 16.38 0.92 -26.62
C ALA A 51 15.58 0.70 -25.33
N ALA A 52 14.26 0.80 -25.44
CA ALA A 52 13.37 0.48 -24.33
C ALA A 52 13.61 -0.98 -23.88
N TYR A 53 13.60 -1.23 -22.58
CA TYR A 53 13.67 -2.59 -22.04
C TYR A 53 12.29 -3.05 -21.59
N GLU A 54 12.02 -4.34 -21.74
CA GLU A 54 10.74 -4.94 -21.39
C GLU A 54 10.89 -5.78 -20.12
N VAL A 55 9.95 -5.63 -19.20
CA VAL A 55 9.90 -6.37 -17.95
C VAL A 55 8.59 -7.15 -17.91
N HIS A 56 8.68 -8.44 -17.60
CA HIS A 56 7.50 -9.24 -17.36
C HIS A 56 6.87 -8.86 -16.02
N VAL A 57 5.65 -8.34 -16.07
CA VAL A 57 4.84 -8.02 -14.90
C VAL A 57 3.90 -9.19 -14.60
N THR A 58 3.76 -9.52 -13.32
CA THR A 58 2.80 -10.51 -12.84
C THR A 58 1.89 -9.92 -11.76
N THR A 59 0.82 -10.60 -11.38
CA THR A 59 0.08 -10.24 -10.16
C THR A 59 0.83 -10.73 -8.92
N LEU A 60 0.57 -10.14 -7.76
CA LEU A 60 1.12 -10.64 -6.50
C LEU A 60 0.59 -12.05 -6.17
N ASP A 61 -0.67 -12.32 -6.48
CA ASP A 61 -1.29 -13.64 -6.33
C ASP A 61 -0.54 -14.73 -7.12
N ASP A 62 -0.21 -14.43 -8.38
CA ASP A 62 0.54 -15.33 -9.24
C ASP A 62 1.99 -15.43 -8.80
N PHE A 63 2.61 -14.33 -8.36
CA PHE A 63 3.95 -14.35 -7.79
C PHE A 63 4.01 -15.27 -6.56
N PHE A 64 3.05 -15.16 -5.63
CA PHE A 64 2.93 -16.05 -4.48
C PHE A 64 2.73 -17.49 -4.95
N SER A 65 1.85 -17.72 -5.93
CA SER A 65 1.55 -19.06 -6.46
C SER A 65 2.75 -19.70 -7.19
N ALA A 66 3.57 -18.91 -7.87
CA ALA A 66 4.76 -19.37 -8.59
C ALA A 66 5.91 -19.60 -7.62
N THR A 67 6.14 -18.69 -6.68
CA THR A 67 7.16 -18.82 -5.62
C THR A 67 6.90 -20.04 -4.74
N LEU A 68 5.63 -20.39 -4.52
CA LEU A 68 5.21 -21.65 -3.91
C LEU A 68 5.67 -22.90 -4.67
N ARG A 69 5.54 -22.87 -6.00
CA ARG A 69 5.86 -24.01 -6.86
C ARG A 69 7.37 -24.17 -7.03
N ALA A 70 8.08 -23.05 -7.17
CA ALA A 70 9.49 -23.02 -7.55
C ALA A 70 10.46 -23.47 -6.44
N GLY A 71 10.02 -23.60 -5.18
CA GLY A 71 10.82 -24.20 -4.11
C GLY A 71 12.26 -23.68 -4.06
N SER A 72 12.48 -22.38 -3.81
CA SER A 72 13.84 -21.83 -3.73
C SER A 72 14.72 -22.62 -2.74
N SER A 73 16.02 -22.75 -2.99
CA SER A 73 16.89 -23.66 -2.23
C SER A 73 17.44 -23.06 -0.91
N GLY A 74 16.74 -22.09 -0.33
CA GLY A 74 17.21 -21.36 0.85
C GLY A 74 16.96 -22.08 2.20
N PRO A 75 17.72 -21.80 3.27
CA PRO A 75 17.59 -22.45 4.59
C PRO A 75 16.19 -22.36 5.24
N GLY A 76 15.36 -21.39 4.84
CA GLY A 76 13.97 -21.25 5.26
C GLY A 76 12.99 -22.26 4.62
N HIS A 77 13.42 -23.06 3.64
CA HIS A 77 12.51 -23.86 2.81
C HIS A 77 11.89 -25.09 3.42
N ARG A 78 12.47 -25.66 4.47
CA ARG A 78 11.91 -26.90 5.06
C ARG A 78 10.50 -26.68 5.62
N ARG A 79 10.21 -25.52 6.22
CA ARG A 79 8.85 -25.18 6.68
C ARG A 79 7.89 -24.98 5.50
N TRP A 80 8.34 -24.31 4.44
CA TRP A 80 7.53 -24.07 3.24
C TRP A 80 7.24 -25.36 2.46
N ALA A 81 8.21 -26.26 2.34
CA ALA A 81 8.05 -27.57 1.71
C ALA A 81 7.03 -28.43 2.48
N ALA A 82 7.07 -28.44 3.81
CA ALA A 82 6.10 -29.18 4.62
C ALA A 82 4.67 -28.63 4.49
N ARG A 83 4.51 -27.30 4.48
CA ARG A 83 3.20 -26.64 4.24
C ARG A 83 2.67 -26.92 2.83
N ARG A 84 3.55 -26.85 1.82
CA ARG A 84 3.26 -27.21 0.43
C ARG A 84 2.79 -28.66 0.29
N ALA A 85 3.44 -29.60 0.98
CA ALA A 85 3.04 -31.00 0.98
C ALA A 85 1.62 -31.22 1.54
N ARG A 86 1.10 -30.27 2.31
CA ARG A 86 -0.28 -30.25 2.83
C ARG A 86 -1.23 -29.36 2.03
N GLY A 87 -0.79 -28.80 0.90
CA GLY A 87 -1.59 -27.88 0.09
C GLY A 87 -1.82 -26.50 0.71
N GLU A 88 -1.08 -26.13 1.76
CA GLU A 88 -1.22 -24.81 2.40
C GLU A 88 -0.49 -23.72 1.60
N LEU A 89 -1.19 -22.61 1.33
CA LEU A 89 -0.57 -21.41 0.78
C LEU A 89 0.43 -20.78 1.79
N PRO A 90 1.47 -20.09 1.31
CA PRO A 90 2.53 -19.62 2.16
C PRO A 90 2.03 -18.36 2.87
N ARG A 91 2.14 -18.35 4.19
CA ARG A 91 1.80 -17.21 5.02
C ARG A 91 3.06 -16.43 5.40
N VAL A 92 3.15 -15.16 5.02
CA VAL A 92 4.23 -14.25 5.38
C VAL A 92 3.82 -13.40 6.57
N THR A 93 4.78 -13.06 7.43
CA THR A 93 4.52 -12.17 8.57
C THR A 93 4.30 -10.72 8.12
N LEU A 94 5.07 -10.25 7.15
CA LEU A 94 4.93 -8.88 6.62
C LEU A 94 4.97 -8.94 5.10
N LEU A 95 3.94 -8.37 4.48
CA LEU A 95 3.92 -7.98 3.08
C LEU A 95 4.08 -6.47 3.02
N LYS A 96 5.28 -6.00 2.64
CA LYS A 96 5.53 -4.59 2.31
C LYS A 96 5.33 -4.40 0.81
N ILE A 97 4.54 -3.40 0.44
CA ILE A 97 4.39 -2.86 -0.90
C ILE A 97 5.03 -1.47 -0.85
N ASP A 98 5.88 -1.22 -1.83
CA ASP A 98 6.65 0.02 -1.97
C ASP A 98 6.84 0.18 -3.48
N ALA A 99 5.76 0.60 -4.13
CA ALA A 99 5.65 0.62 -5.59
C ALA A 99 5.63 2.05 -6.13
N GLU A 100 6.17 3.00 -5.36
CA GLU A 100 6.46 4.38 -5.77
C GLU A 100 5.23 5.08 -6.39
N GLY A 101 4.04 4.75 -5.88
CA GLY A 101 2.75 5.31 -6.32
C GLY A 101 1.83 4.32 -7.00
N PHE A 102 2.31 3.12 -7.31
CA PHE A 102 1.53 2.04 -7.91
C PHE A 102 1.03 1.02 -6.87
N ASP A 103 1.11 1.32 -5.58
CA ASP A 103 0.62 0.49 -4.49
C ASP A 103 -0.85 0.03 -4.69
N PRO A 104 -1.80 0.90 -5.13
CA PRO A 104 -3.16 0.47 -5.45
C PRO A 104 -3.23 -0.65 -6.49
N ASP A 105 -2.37 -0.62 -7.51
CA ASP A 105 -2.35 -1.64 -8.57
C ASP A 105 -1.79 -2.95 -8.05
N VAL A 106 -0.75 -2.90 -7.21
CA VAL A 106 -0.21 -4.10 -6.55
C VAL A 106 -1.26 -4.73 -5.62
N LEU A 107 -1.98 -3.91 -4.86
CA LEU A 107 -3.09 -4.36 -4.01
C LEU A 107 -4.21 -4.99 -4.84
N ALA A 108 -4.55 -4.42 -6.00
CA ALA A 108 -5.53 -4.99 -6.92
C ALA A 108 -5.08 -6.35 -7.48
N GLY A 109 -3.78 -6.57 -7.65
CA GLY A 109 -3.19 -7.87 -8.04
C GLY A 109 -2.96 -8.85 -6.88
N ALA A 110 -3.37 -8.52 -5.66
CA ALA A 110 -3.13 -9.29 -4.44
C ALA A 110 -4.41 -9.90 -3.83
N GLN A 111 -5.50 -10.02 -4.59
CA GLN A 111 -6.82 -10.37 -4.06
C GLN A 111 -6.83 -11.67 -3.26
N ARG A 112 -6.28 -12.77 -3.77
CA ARG A 112 -6.24 -14.05 -3.07
C ARG A 112 -5.32 -13.99 -1.87
N VAL A 113 -4.13 -13.38 -2.01
CA VAL A 113 -3.18 -13.22 -0.90
C VAL A 113 -3.85 -12.49 0.27
N LEU A 114 -4.56 -11.41 -0.02
CA LEU A 114 -5.22 -10.59 0.99
C LEU A 114 -6.47 -11.27 1.56
N THR A 115 -7.39 -11.77 0.72
CA THR A 115 -8.66 -12.42 1.14
C THR A 115 -8.41 -13.68 1.97
N HIS A 116 -7.35 -14.44 1.67
CA HIS A 116 -6.97 -15.61 2.46
C HIS A 116 -6.09 -15.28 3.67
N HIS A 117 -5.84 -14.00 3.96
CA HIS A 117 -4.97 -13.52 5.04
C HIS A 117 -3.60 -14.21 5.05
N LEU A 118 -2.99 -14.31 3.87
CA LEU A 118 -1.65 -14.87 3.72
C LEU A 118 -0.54 -13.90 4.16
N ALA A 119 -0.88 -12.65 4.47
CA ALA A 119 -0.01 -11.68 5.12
C ALA A 119 -0.55 -11.35 6.51
N ASP A 120 0.26 -11.53 7.56
CA ASP A 120 -0.14 -11.15 8.93
C ASP A 120 -0.24 -9.64 9.09
N PHE A 121 0.75 -8.93 8.53
CA PHE A 121 0.79 -7.49 8.36
C PHE A 121 0.90 -7.15 6.87
N LEU A 122 0.14 -6.15 6.45
CA LEU A 122 0.26 -5.48 5.17
C LEU A 122 0.78 -4.06 5.45
N LEU A 123 1.83 -3.65 4.75
CA LEU A 123 2.31 -2.27 4.76
C LEU A 123 2.37 -1.77 3.32
N PHE A 124 1.83 -0.59 3.05
CA PHE A 124 1.92 0.04 1.74
C PHE A 124 2.12 1.54 1.87
N GLU A 125 2.67 2.15 0.83
CA GLU A 125 2.91 3.58 0.77
C GLU A 125 1.69 4.33 0.23
N TYR A 126 1.46 5.54 0.74
CA TYR A 126 0.41 6.45 0.28
C TYR A 126 1.01 7.83 -0.01
N HIS A 127 0.74 8.36 -1.21
CA HIS A 127 1.11 9.71 -1.63
C HIS A 127 0.29 10.14 -2.87
N GLY A 128 0.65 11.23 -3.52
CA GLY A 128 -0.08 11.81 -4.66
C GLY A 128 0.34 11.37 -6.06
N LYS A 129 1.25 10.39 -6.21
CA LYS A 129 1.83 10.03 -7.52
C LYS A 129 1.37 8.65 -8.00
N GLY A 130 1.59 8.34 -9.27
CA GLY A 130 1.21 7.05 -9.87
C GLY A 130 -0.30 6.79 -9.79
N ALA A 131 -0.68 5.52 -9.56
CA ALA A 131 -2.07 5.10 -9.40
C ALA A 131 -2.79 5.82 -8.24
N TRP A 132 -2.06 6.31 -7.23
CA TRP A 132 -2.68 7.12 -6.19
C TRP A 132 -3.28 8.41 -6.72
N ALA A 133 -2.76 9.04 -7.78
CA ALA A 133 -3.31 10.30 -8.32
C ALA A 133 -4.82 10.24 -8.59
N HIS A 134 -5.33 9.04 -8.92
CA HIS A 134 -6.73 8.79 -9.22
C HIS A 134 -7.43 7.88 -8.20
N THR A 135 -6.68 7.24 -7.30
CA THR A 135 -7.22 6.36 -6.25
C THR A 135 -7.34 7.13 -4.93
N LYS A 136 -8.49 7.00 -4.24
CA LYS A 136 -8.66 7.56 -2.89
C LYS A 136 -8.18 6.55 -1.85
N LEU A 137 -7.48 7.02 -0.82
CA LEU A 137 -7.04 6.17 0.28
C LEU A 137 -8.25 5.54 0.99
N GLY A 138 -9.32 6.31 1.19
CA GLY A 138 -10.53 5.82 1.85
C GLY A 138 -11.19 4.67 1.10
N ASP A 139 -11.14 4.64 -0.23
CA ASP A 139 -11.67 3.52 -1.03
C ASP A 139 -10.83 2.25 -0.82
N VAL A 140 -9.49 2.38 -0.82
CA VAL A 140 -8.56 1.27 -0.56
C VAL A 140 -8.75 0.72 0.85
N VAL A 141 -8.79 1.60 1.87
CA VAL A 141 -9.00 1.19 3.27
C VAL A 141 -10.34 0.47 3.42
N ARG A 142 -11.45 1.01 2.90
CA ARG A 142 -12.75 0.33 2.93
C ARG A 142 -12.72 -1.03 2.24
N GLY A 143 -12.03 -1.13 1.10
CA GLY A 143 -11.83 -2.39 0.39
C GLY A 143 -11.14 -3.45 1.26
N LEU A 144 -10.06 -3.06 1.95
CA LEU A 144 -9.32 -3.93 2.86
C LEU A 144 -10.14 -4.31 4.11
N GLU A 145 -10.95 -3.41 4.63
CA GLU A 145 -11.88 -3.70 5.74
C GLU A 145 -12.92 -4.74 5.38
N MET A 146 -13.51 -4.65 4.18
CA MET A 146 -14.50 -5.64 3.70
C MET A 146 -13.94 -7.06 3.64
N ILE A 147 -12.62 -7.21 3.47
CA ILE A 147 -11.94 -8.50 3.48
C ILE A 147 -11.21 -8.79 4.80
N GLY A 148 -11.56 -8.08 5.89
CA GLY A 148 -11.14 -8.41 7.24
C GLY A 148 -9.77 -7.87 7.68
N TYR A 149 -9.33 -6.73 7.14
CA TYR A 149 -8.18 -5.99 7.69
C TYR A 149 -8.62 -4.76 8.49
N ALA A 150 -7.86 -4.43 9.53
CA ALA A 150 -7.93 -3.16 10.24
C ALA A 150 -6.67 -2.36 9.88
N CYS A 151 -6.85 -1.20 9.27
CA CYS A 151 -5.76 -0.36 8.78
C CYS A 151 -5.52 0.87 9.66
N PHE A 152 -4.25 1.27 9.72
CA PHE A 152 -3.76 2.38 10.51
C PHE A 152 -2.79 3.20 9.67
N LEU A 153 -2.93 4.53 9.69
CA LEU A 153 -1.94 5.44 9.14
C LEU A 153 -0.72 5.43 10.06
N ASP A 154 0.44 5.16 9.50
CA ASP A 154 1.70 5.25 10.22
C ASP A 154 1.99 6.72 10.53
N GLY A 155 2.07 7.01 11.82
CA GLY A 155 2.36 8.33 12.34
C GLY A 155 3.41 8.22 13.44
N TRP A 156 4.20 9.28 13.61
CA TRP A 156 5.12 9.37 14.74
C TRP A 156 4.50 10.20 15.86
N PRO A 157 4.47 9.73 17.12
CA PRO A 157 4.96 8.43 17.64
C PRO A 157 3.89 7.33 17.67
N HIS A 158 2.71 7.57 17.08
CA HIS A 158 1.55 6.70 17.15
C HIS A 158 0.95 6.44 15.77
N VAL A 159 0.43 5.24 15.57
CA VAL A 159 -0.40 4.95 14.40
C VAL A 159 -1.83 5.47 14.63
N PHE A 160 -2.55 5.81 13.55
CA PHE A 160 -3.93 6.30 13.61
C PHE A 160 -4.87 5.34 12.92
N LYS A 161 -5.84 4.76 13.64
CA LYS A 161 -6.82 3.86 13.03
C LYS A 161 -7.62 4.59 11.93
N LEU A 162 -7.63 4.03 10.72
CA LEU A 162 -8.31 4.60 9.56
C LEU A 162 -9.72 4.02 9.35
N GLY A 163 -10.01 2.88 9.98
CA GLY A 163 -11.22 2.09 9.77
C GLY A 163 -12.25 2.13 10.90
N ALA A 164 -13.31 1.31 10.80
CA ALA A 164 -14.32 1.07 11.83
C ALA A 164 -14.97 2.35 12.39
N GLY A 165 -15.32 3.29 11.50
CA GLY A 165 -15.89 4.58 11.87
C GLY A 165 -14.88 5.63 12.32
N CYS A 166 -13.57 5.34 12.28
CA CYS A 166 -12.50 6.30 12.54
C CYS A 166 -12.01 7.07 11.31
N TRP A 167 -12.61 6.83 10.14
CA TRP A 167 -12.23 7.54 8.94
C TRP A 167 -12.54 9.04 9.07
N ASP A 168 -11.58 9.86 8.64
CA ASP A 168 -11.70 11.32 8.55
C ASP A 168 -11.08 11.75 7.21
N ASP A 169 -11.77 12.61 6.46
CA ASP A 169 -11.34 13.04 5.13
C ASP A 169 -10.00 13.80 5.16
N LYS A 170 -9.55 14.28 6.34
CA LYS A 170 -8.20 14.84 6.50
C LYS A 170 -7.09 13.84 6.18
N TYR A 171 -7.36 12.54 6.23
CA TYR A 171 -6.39 11.51 5.85
C TYR A 171 -6.17 11.42 4.33
N GLN A 172 -6.97 12.15 3.53
CA GLN A 172 -6.83 12.22 2.07
C GLN A 172 -5.84 13.32 1.62
N PHE A 173 -4.76 13.54 2.36
CA PHE A 173 -3.80 14.65 2.15
C PHE A 173 -2.78 14.40 1.02
N ARG A 174 -2.63 13.16 0.54
CA ARG A 174 -1.75 12.77 -0.60
C ARG A 174 -0.26 13.14 -0.44
N ASP A 175 0.25 13.20 0.79
CA ASP A 175 1.68 13.36 1.08
C ASP A 175 2.29 12.00 1.46
N TRP A 176 3.61 11.89 1.34
CA TRP A 176 4.35 10.65 1.56
C TRP A 176 4.12 10.11 2.97
N SER A 177 3.49 8.94 3.05
CA SER A 177 3.11 8.30 4.30
C SER A 177 2.98 6.80 4.12
N ASN A 178 2.92 6.06 5.22
CA ASN A 178 2.71 4.62 5.19
C ASN A 178 1.38 4.27 5.82
N VAL A 179 0.78 3.18 5.36
CA VAL A 179 -0.38 2.57 6.00
C VAL A 179 -0.02 1.14 6.37
N VAL A 180 -0.30 0.76 7.60
CA VAL A 180 -0.11 -0.59 8.12
C VAL A 180 -1.46 -1.20 8.47
N CYS A 181 -1.71 -2.42 8.02
CA CYS A 181 -2.91 -3.16 8.31
C CYS A 181 -2.60 -4.51 8.94
N GLY A 182 -3.44 -4.92 9.88
CA GLY A 182 -3.46 -6.26 10.47
C GLY A 182 -4.81 -6.93 10.26
N ARG A 183 -4.90 -8.24 10.46
CA ARG A 183 -6.16 -8.97 10.41
C ARG A 183 -7.10 -8.49 11.54
N ALA A 184 -8.31 -8.10 11.18
CA ALA A 184 -9.33 -7.66 12.13
C ALA A 184 -9.69 -8.80 13.12
N GLY A 185 -9.88 -8.44 14.39
CA GLY A 185 -10.15 -9.36 15.50
C GLY A 185 -8.99 -10.30 15.86
N HIS A 186 -7.79 -10.08 15.31
CA HIS A 186 -6.62 -10.93 15.54
C HIS A 186 -5.55 -10.21 16.38
N ALA A 187 -4.55 -10.97 16.84
CA ALA A 187 -3.41 -10.43 17.61
C ALA A 187 -2.64 -9.33 16.85
N THR A 188 -2.70 -9.31 15.52
CA THR A 188 -2.04 -8.30 14.69
C THR A 188 -2.76 -6.96 14.73
N GLU A 189 -4.11 -6.93 14.68
CA GLU A 189 -4.86 -5.71 14.98
C GLU A 189 -4.63 -5.27 16.42
N ALA A 190 -4.67 -6.19 17.40
CA ALA A 190 -4.49 -5.83 18.81
C ALA A 190 -3.12 -5.16 19.07
N LEU A 191 -2.07 -5.64 18.39
CA LEU A 191 -0.75 -5.01 18.45
C LEU A 191 -0.78 -3.59 17.86
N LEU A 192 -1.35 -3.40 16.68
CA LEU A 192 -1.45 -2.07 16.05
C LEU A 192 -2.31 -1.11 16.89
N ASP A 193 -3.44 -1.60 17.43
CA ASP A 193 -4.30 -0.82 18.32
C ASP A 193 -3.53 -0.40 19.58
N SER A 194 -2.72 -1.27 20.18
CA SER A 194 -1.91 -0.93 21.37
C SER A 194 -0.89 0.19 21.13
N MET A 195 -0.48 0.39 19.88
CA MET A 195 0.43 1.47 19.45
C MET A 195 -0.33 2.72 18.96
N SER A 196 -1.65 2.63 18.85
CA SER A 196 -2.46 3.70 18.27
C SER A 196 -2.63 4.90 19.18
N PHE A 197 -2.83 6.07 18.58
CA PHE A 197 -3.15 7.30 19.30
C PHE A 197 -4.43 7.12 20.12
N GLN A 198 -5.42 6.43 19.57
CA GLN A 198 -6.69 6.13 20.24
C GLN A 198 -6.49 5.30 21.51
N HIS A 199 -5.59 4.31 21.49
CA HIS A 199 -5.27 3.52 22.68
C HIS A 199 -4.51 4.34 23.72
N ALA A 200 -3.52 5.12 23.29
CA ALA A 200 -2.78 6.01 24.18
C ALA A 200 -3.72 7.02 24.87
N TYR A 201 -4.67 7.59 24.12
CA TYR A 201 -5.69 8.51 24.64
C TYR A 201 -6.58 7.80 25.69
N ARG A 202 -7.16 6.65 25.35
CA ARG A 202 -8.05 5.89 26.25
C ARG A 202 -7.38 5.43 27.54
N THR A 203 -6.08 5.13 27.48
CA THR A 203 -5.32 4.61 28.64
C THR A 203 -4.61 5.69 29.45
N GLY A 204 -4.79 6.98 29.10
CA GLY A 204 -4.09 8.09 29.76
C GLY A 204 -2.58 8.05 29.57
N ARG A 205 -2.10 7.39 28.50
CA ARG A 205 -0.68 7.24 28.16
C ARG A 205 -0.19 8.23 27.11
N LEU A 206 -1.04 9.16 26.68
CA LEU A 206 -0.57 10.21 25.77
C LEU A 206 0.58 10.96 26.42
N PRO A 207 1.66 11.24 25.67
CA PRO A 207 2.65 12.19 26.15
C PRO A 207 1.93 13.51 26.45
N PRO A 208 2.37 14.25 27.48
CA PRO A 208 1.83 15.59 27.70
C PRO A 208 1.93 16.38 26.39
N PRO A 209 0.94 17.24 26.08
CA PRO A 209 1.02 18.07 24.89
C PRO A 209 2.38 18.76 24.88
N PRO A 210 3.04 18.89 23.71
CA PRO A 210 4.29 19.64 23.63
C PRO A 210 4.05 21.00 24.30
N PRO A 211 5.05 21.55 25.02
CA PRO A 211 4.93 22.88 25.60
C PRO A 211 4.38 23.80 24.53
N GLN A 212 3.25 24.46 24.80
CA GLN A 212 2.65 25.36 23.81
C GLN A 212 3.75 26.32 23.38
N ALA A 213 4.02 26.37 22.07
CA ALA A 213 4.91 27.39 21.56
C ALA A 213 4.42 28.75 22.09
N PRO A 214 5.30 29.65 22.53
CA PRO A 214 4.87 30.97 22.96
C PRO A 214 3.95 31.55 21.89
N PRO A 215 2.84 32.21 22.29
CA PRO A 215 1.84 32.68 21.34
C PRO A 215 2.55 33.45 20.23
N LYS A 216 2.34 33.03 18.98
CA LYS A 216 2.87 33.80 17.84
C LYS A 216 2.32 35.23 17.99
N PRO A 217 3.14 36.26 17.77
CA PRO A 217 2.64 37.63 17.69
C PRO A 217 1.46 37.65 16.70
N PRO A 218 0.42 38.46 16.95
CA PRO A 218 -0.81 38.43 16.18
C PRO A 218 -0.49 38.55 14.69
N SER A 219 -0.80 37.49 13.94
CA SER A 219 -0.80 37.55 12.50
C SER A 219 -1.86 38.57 12.06
N PRO A 220 -1.65 39.31 10.96
CA PRO A 220 -2.74 40.06 10.33
C PRO A 220 -3.92 39.12 10.06
N PRO A 221 -5.18 39.63 10.06
CA PRO A 221 -6.39 38.82 10.05
C PRO A 221 -6.37 37.82 8.88
N ALA A 222 -6.15 36.56 9.23
CA ALA A 222 -6.20 35.43 8.32
C ALA A 222 -7.56 34.72 8.52
N TRP A 223 -8.25 34.53 7.40
CA TRP A 223 -9.50 33.81 7.31
C TRP A 223 -9.35 32.38 7.85
N GLY A 224 -10.31 31.97 8.69
CA GLY A 224 -10.15 30.89 9.65
C GLY A 224 -10.00 29.50 9.06
N LEU A 225 -9.03 28.75 9.59
CA LEU A 225 -8.98 27.29 9.57
C LEU A 225 -9.01 26.80 11.03
N GLY A 226 -10.22 26.50 11.52
CA GLY A 226 -10.40 25.77 12.76
C GLY A 226 -10.16 24.29 12.50
N LEU A 227 -9.02 23.77 12.98
CA LEU A 227 -8.65 22.35 12.83
C LEU A 227 -8.30 21.74 14.19
N TRP A 228 -9.28 21.64 15.08
CA TRP A 228 -9.31 20.65 16.15
C TRP A 228 -10.78 20.30 16.37
N GLY A 229 -11.31 19.40 15.53
CA GLY A 229 -12.63 18.82 15.73
C GLY A 229 -12.58 17.79 16.86
N ASP A 230 -13.62 17.80 17.69
CA ASP A 230 -13.86 16.82 18.75
C ASP A 230 -13.68 15.41 18.20
N GLY A 231 -12.77 14.65 18.83
CA GLY A 231 -12.40 13.32 18.38
C GLY A 231 -13.64 12.45 18.22
N ALA A 232 -13.94 12.07 16.97
CA ALA A 232 -14.94 11.08 16.66
C ALA A 232 -14.74 9.87 17.57
N ASN A 233 -15.82 9.43 18.21
CA ASN A 233 -15.83 8.44 19.27
C ASN A 233 -15.50 7.04 18.67
N CYS A 234 -14.21 6.80 18.44
CA CYS A 234 -13.61 5.67 17.74
C CYS A 234 -13.73 4.30 18.45
N GLY A 235 -14.72 4.09 19.33
CA GLY A 235 -14.69 2.96 20.25
C GLY A 235 -16.00 2.53 20.89
N ALA A 236 -17.15 2.81 20.30
CA ALA A 236 -18.44 2.33 20.79
C ALA A 236 -19.13 1.41 19.76
N MET A 237 -18.63 0.18 19.61
CA MET A 237 -19.40 -0.97 19.09
C MET A 237 -19.04 -2.22 19.88
#